data_AF-A0A5D2YA05-F1
#
_entry.id   AF-A0A5D2YA05-F1
#
_cell.length_a   1.000
_cell.length_b   1.000
_cell.length_c   1.000
_cell.angle_alpha   90.00
_cell.angle_beta   90.00
_cell.angle_gamma   90.00
#
_symmetry.space_group_name_H-M   'P 1'
#
loop_
_entity.id
_entity.type
_entity.pdbx_description
1 polymer ?
#
loop_
_entity_poly.entity_id
_entity_poly.type
_entity_poly.pdbx_seq_one_letter_code
_entity_poly.pdbx_strand_id
1 'polypeptide(L)'
;MEFRLKSLTARLEEAVAMKDALSLVENDRGIRERPRTNSLVDESCVYGRECDKEIVLHLLMNDSDDSVGDSSVVSIVGMAGVGKTTHAQLVYTV
;
A
#
# COMPACT_ATOMS: atom_id res chain seq x y z
N MET A 1 23.13 -16.83 30.92
CA MET A 1 22.61 -17.16 29.57
C MET A 1 21.48 -18.18 29.65
N GLU A 2 21.66 -19.26 30.40
CA GLU A 2 20.65 -20.34 30.59
C GLU A 2 19.29 -19.87 31.14
N PHE A 3 19.28 -18.94 32.10
CA PHE A 3 18.04 -18.41 32.67
C PHE A 3 17.16 -17.72 31.61
N ARG A 4 17.78 -16.96 30.68
CA ARG A 4 17.06 -16.30 29.59
C ARG A 4 16.47 -17.32 28.62
N LEU A 5 17.21 -18.38 28.32
CA LEU A 5 16.75 -19.49 27.49
C LEU A 5 15.53 -20.19 28.12
N LYS A 6 15.61 -20.55 29.40
CA LYS A 6 14.50 -21.18 30.13
C LYS A 6 13.26 -20.27 30.22
N SER A 7 13.45 -18.96 30.41
CA SER A 7 12.32 -18.02 30.42
C SER A 7 11.66 -17.87 29.06
N LEU A 8 12.41 -18.03 27.97
CA LEU A 8 11.88 -17.94 26.61
C LEU A 8 11.07 -19.20 26.27
N THR A 9 11.58 -20.38 26.61
CA THR A 9 10.88 -21.64 26.35
C THR A 9 9.55 -21.71 27.09
N ALA A 10 9.52 -21.31 28.37
CA ALA A 10 8.29 -21.28 29.15
C ALA A 10 7.21 -20.38 28.53
N ARG A 11 7.60 -19.21 28.01
CA ARG A 11 6.69 -18.29 27.32
C ARG A 11 6.16 -18.84 25.99
N LEU A 12 6.97 -19.62 25.28
CA LEU A 12 6.51 -20.28 24.06
C LEU A 12 5.49 -21.39 24.37
N GLU A 13 5.74 -22.18 25.41
CA GLU A 13 4.81 -23.24 25.84
C GLU A 13 3.46 -22.67 26.27
N GLU A 14 3.45 -21.56 27.01
CA GLU A 14 2.22 -20.84 27.39
C GLU A 14 1.45 -20.35 26.16
N ALA A 15 2.15 -19.78 25.18
CA ALA A 15 1.54 -19.32 23.94
C ALA A 15 0.92 -20.47 23.12
N VAL A 16 1.57 -21.64 23.08
CA VAL A 16 1.03 -22.84 22.44
C VAL A 16 -0.23 -23.33 23.15
N ALA A 17 -0.20 -23.40 24.49
CA ALA A 17 -1.38 -23.79 25.27
C ALA A 17 -2.56 -22.84 25.05
N MET A 18 -2.31 -21.54 24.96
CA MET A 18 -3.33 -20.54 24.67
C MET A 18 -3.89 -20.67 23.25
N LYS A 19 -3.03 -20.95 22.25
CA LYS A 19 -3.43 -21.22 20.87
C LYS A 19 -4.40 -22.40 20.80
N ASP A 20 -4.07 -23.49 21.48
CA ASP A 20 -4.87 -24.72 21.48
C ASP A 20 -6.19 -24.53 22.25
N ALA A 21 -6.16 -23.85 23.41
CA ALA A 21 -7.36 -23.53 24.19
C ALA A 21 -8.38 -22.68 23.42
N LEU A 22 -7.88 -21.81 22.53
CA LEU A 22 -8.70 -20.96 21.66
C LEU A 22 -9.03 -21.62 20.32
N SER A 23 -8.56 -22.85 20.06
CA SER A 23 -8.73 -23.56 18.78
C SER A 23 -8.30 -22.72 17.57
N LEU A 24 -7.23 -21.92 17.73
CA LEU A 24 -6.75 -21.07 16.65
C LEU A 24 -6.14 -21.94 15.54
N VAL A 25 -6.49 -21.62 14.31
CA VAL A 25 -5.93 -22.27 13.11
C VAL A 25 -4.95 -21.32 12.47
N GLU A 26 -3.85 -21.86 11.95
CA GLU A 26 -2.88 -21.07 11.19
C GLU A 26 -3.58 -20.46 9.98
N ASN A 27 -3.50 -19.13 9.91
CA ASN A 27 -4.04 -18.39 8.79
C ASN A 27 -2.87 -18.05 7.85
N ASP A 28 -2.58 -18.96 6.91
CA ASP A 28 -1.65 -18.71 5.79
C ASP A 28 -2.27 -17.79 4.71
N ARG A 29 -3.37 -17.11 5.04
CA ARG A 29 -3.68 -15.86 4.35
C ARG A 29 -2.68 -14.84 4.87
N GLY A 30 -1.43 -14.96 4.44
CA GLY A 30 -0.50 -13.84 4.39
C GLY A 30 -1.28 -12.62 3.91
N ILE A 31 -0.97 -11.44 4.47
CA ILE A 31 -1.61 -10.15 4.14
C ILE A 31 -2.06 -10.25 2.69
N ARG A 32 -3.37 -10.39 2.46
CA ARG A 32 -3.89 -10.66 1.11
C ARG A 32 -3.41 -9.49 0.28
N GLU A 33 -2.33 -9.70 -0.48
CA GLU A 33 -1.76 -8.61 -1.25
C GLU A 33 -2.88 -8.14 -2.15
N ARG A 34 -3.18 -6.84 -2.06
CA ARG A 34 -4.14 -6.28 -2.99
C ARG A 34 -3.65 -6.65 -4.39
N PRO A 35 -4.53 -7.22 -5.25
CA PRO A 35 -4.16 -7.49 -6.62
C PRO A 35 -3.51 -6.24 -7.20
N ARG A 36 -2.27 -6.38 -7.68
CA ARG A 36 -1.58 -5.27 -8.32
C ARG A 36 -2.43 -4.88 -9.52
N THR A 37 -2.83 -3.62 -9.58
CA THR A 37 -3.42 -3.06 -10.79
C THR A 37 -2.29 -2.82 -11.77
N ASN A 38 -2.09 -3.75 -12.70
CA ASN A 38 -1.12 -3.62 -13.79
C ASN A 38 -1.56 -2.55 -14.79
N SER A 39 -0.57 -1.81 -15.30
CA SER A 39 -0.73 -0.59 -16.08
C SER A 39 -0.80 -0.89 -17.57
N LEU A 40 -2.00 -0.90 -18.12
CA LEU A 40 -2.23 -0.55 -19.52
C LEU A 40 -3.59 0.14 -19.58
N VAL A 41 -3.59 1.44 -19.35
CA VAL A 41 -4.78 2.26 -19.59
C VAL A 41 -4.80 2.61 -21.07
N ASP A 42 -5.87 2.24 -21.74
CA ASP A 42 -6.18 2.79 -23.05
C ASP A 42 -6.67 4.22 -22.86
N GLU A 43 -5.78 5.21 -23.10
CA GLU A 43 -6.11 6.63 -22.96
C GLU A 43 -7.30 7.04 -23.82
N SER A 44 -7.55 6.34 -24.94
CA SER A 44 -8.69 6.64 -25.82
C SER A 44 -10.06 6.38 -25.17
N CYS A 45 -10.09 5.58 -24.10
CA CYS A 45 -11.29 5.28 -23.32
C CYS A 45 -11.45 6.18 -22.07
N VAL A 46 -10.56 7.15 -21.85
CA VAL A 46 -10.60 8.07 -20.71
C VAL A 46 -11.03 9.45 -21.21
N TYR A 47 -12.02 10.05 -20.54
CA TYR A 47 -12.61 11.33 -20.96
C TYR A 47 -12.74 12.28 -19.77
N GLY A 48 -12.53 13.59 -20.02
CA GLY A 48 -12.83 14.64 -19.04
C GLY A 48 -11.83 14.72 -17.88
N ARG A 49 -10.64 14.12 -18.06
CA ARG A 49 -9.55 14.06 -17.07
C ARG A 49 -8.30 14.81 -17.51
N GLU A 50 -8.40 15.58 -18.60
CA GLU A 50 -7.30 16.29 -19.23
C GLU A 50 -6.77 17.38 -18.28
N CYS A 51 -7.66 18.21 -17.73
CA CYS A 51 -7.29 19.24 -16.76
C CYS A 51 -6.72 18.64 -15.45
N ASP A 52 -7.34 17.57 -14.94
CA ASP A 52 -6.87 16.90 -13.73
C ASP A 52 -5.43 16.37 -13.92
N LYS A 53 -5.12 15.84 -15.11
CA LYS A 53 -3.78 15.31 -15.46
C LYS A 53 -2.73 16.40 -15.38
N GLU A 54 -3.03 17.58 -15.96
CA GLU A 54 -2.13 18.73 -15.94
C GLU A 54 -1.88 19.24 -14.52
N ILE A 55 -2.92 19.29 -13.67
CA ILE A 55 -2.79 19.72 -12.26
C ILE A 55 -1.85 18.78 -11.50
N VAL A 56 -2.04 17.45 -11.63
CA VAL A 56 -1.19 16.48 -10.94
C VAL A 56 0.25 16.54 -11.44
N LEU A 57 0.47 16.69 -12.76
CA LEU A 57 1.82 16.87 -13.33
C LEU A 57 2.50 18.11 -12.77
N HIS A 58 1.80 19.24 -12.71
CA HIS A 58 2.33 20.47 -12.15
C HIS A 58 2.70 20.32 -10.67
N LEU A 59 1.86 19.66 -9.87
CA LEU A 59 2.17 19.37 -8.46
C LEU A 59 3.41 18.50 -8.29
N LEU A 60 3.63 17.53 -9.19
CA LEU A 60 4.82 16.66 -9.16
C LEU A 60 6.09 17.35 -9.67
N MET A 61 5.96 18.33 -10.57
CA MET A 61 7.09 19.02 -11.20
C MET A 61 7.54 20.29 -10.45
N ASN A 62 6.65 20.91 -9.66
CA ASN A 62 6.92 22.17 -8.98
C ASN A 62 7.60 22.04 -7.61
N ASP A 63 8.02 20.84 -7.20
CA ASP A 63 8.94 20.70 -6.05
C ASP A 63 10.36 21.08 -6.48
N SER A 64 10.54 22.40 -6.66
CA SER A 64 11.82 23.06 -6.85
C SER A 64 12.43 23.55 -5.53
N ASP A 65 12.02 22.99 -4.39
CA ASP A 65 12.72 23.21 -3.13
C ASP A 65 13.81 22.14 -2.97
N ASP A 66 15.05 22.61 -3.12
CA ASP A 66 16.33 21.89 -3.01
C ASP A 66 16.59 21.30 -1.59
N SER A 67 15.58 20.85 -0.85
CA SER A 67 15.79 20.04 0.36
C SER A 67 16.03 18.59 -0.04
N VAL A 68 17.32 18.25 -0.20
CA VAL A 68 17.82 16.89 -0.37
C VAL A 68 17.26 15.97 0.73
N GLY A 69 16.12 15.32 0.49
CA GLY A 69 15.52 14.38 1.44
C GLY A 69 14.01 14.19 1.40
N ASP A 70 13.23 15.15 0.87
CA ASP A 70 11.78 15.08 0.98
C ASP A 70 11.14 14.50 -0.30
N SER A 71 10.60 13.29 -0.20
CA SER A 71 9.82 12.70 -1.29
C SER A 71 8.46 13.39 -1.38
N SER A 72 8.14 13.98 -2.53
CA SER A 72 6.82 14.56 -2.80
C SER A 72 5.74 13.47 -2.84
N VAL A 73 4.61 13.73 -2.19
CA VAL A 73 3.46 12.81 -2.18
C VAL A 73 2.19 13.54 -2.58
N VAL A 74 1.60 13.13 -3.71
CA VAL A 74 0.28 13.57 -4.15
C VAL A 74 -0.75 12.50 -3.84
N SER A 75 -1.73 12.82 -2.99
CA SER A 75 -2.81 11.88 -2.63
C SER A 75 -4.06 12.09 -3.49
N ILE A 76 -4.62 11.00 -4.03
CA ILE A 76 -5.88 11.01 -4.81
C ILE A 76 -6.99 10.39 -3.94
N VAL A 77 -7.96 11.20 -3.54
CA VAL A 77 -9.04 10.80 -2.60
C VAL A 77 -10.41 10.92 -3.26
N GLY A 78 -11.34 10.02 -2.90
CA GLY A 78 -12.70 10.00 -3.43
C GLY A 78 -13.40 8.66 -3.25
N MET A 79 -14.68 8.58 -3.59
CA MET A 79 -15.50 7.37 -3.46
C MET A 79 -14.97 6.19 -4.30
N ALA A 80 -15.37 4.97 -3.96
CA ALA A 80 -15.09 3.79 -4.78
C ALA A 80 -15.69 3.95 -6.20
N GLY A 81 -15.01 3.42 -7.22
CA GLY A 81 -15.50 3.43 -8.61
C GLY A 81 -15.31 4.73 -9.40
N VAL A 82 -14.88 5.84 -8.78
CA VAL A 82 -14.72 7.15 -9.48
C VAL A 82 -13.53 7.22 -10.46
N GLY A 83 -12.75 6.15 -10.58
CA GLY A 83 -11.59 6.10 -11.49
C GLY A 83 -10.28 6.67 -10.92
N LYS A 84 -10.08 6.68 -9.59
CA LYS A 84 -8.82 7.15 -8.96
C LYS A 84 -7.58 6.44 -9.51
N THR A 85 -7.65 5.12 -9.60
CA THR A 85 -6.56 4.30 -10.14
C THR A 85 -6.32 4.60 -11.62
N THR A 86 -7.39 4.74 -12.40
CA THR A 86 -7.33 5.13 -13.82
C THR A 86 -6.65 6.49 -13.99
N HIS A 87 -6.96 7.45 -13.13
CA HIS A 87 -6.35 8.77 -13.17
C HIS A 87 -4.86 8.74 -12.81
N ALA A 88 -4.47 8.00 -11.77
CA ALA A 88 -3.06 7.81 -11.42
C ALA A 88 -2.27 7.16 -12.57
N GLN A 89 -2.86 6.18 -13.24
CA GLN A 89 -2.27 5.50 -14.40
C GLN A 89 -2.19 6.41 -15.64
N LEU A 90 -3.07 7.40 -15.79
CA LEU A 90 -3.02 8.39 -16.87
C LEU A 90 -1.84 9.38 -16.68
N VAL A 91 -1.46 9.65 -15.43
CA VAL A 91 -0.35 10.55 -15.08
C VAL A 91 0.99 9.81 -15.14
N TYR A 92 1.05 8.58 -14.62
CA TYR A 92 2.27 7.77 -14.54
C TYR A 92 2.09 6.46 -15.32
N THR A 93 2.71 6.42 -16.49
CA THR A 93 2.84 5.22 -17.32
C THR A 93 4.17 4.55 -17.01
N VAL A 94 4.14 3.26 -16.66
CA VAL A 94 5.34 2.42 -16.48
C VAL A 94 5.86 1.95 -17.82
#